data_AF-A0A8T5KP04-F1
#
_entry.id   AF-A0A8T5KP04-F1
#
_cell.length_a   1.000
_cell.length_b   1.000
_cell.length_c   1.000
_cell.angle_alpha   90.00
_cell.angle_beta   90.00
_cell.angle_gamma   90.00
#
_symmetry.space_group_name_H-M   'P 1'
#
loop_
_entity.id
_entity.type
_entity.pdbx_description
1 polymer ?
#
loop_
_entity_poly.entity_id
_entity_poly.type
_entity_poly.pdbx_seq_one_letter_code
_entity_poly.pdbx_strand_id
1 'polypeptide(L)'
;MFKVGAGNMLVVRLEDNQEVLLHPVGLEKFVTFSSWTLLANVLYFAVASLLQLMNNGESGDIGLLGTLQVILFVAGISMAFLTATVVRFIILPNEVRIAREHSHLFLFHEQIMHNFAAIFLAVEMILVSPNLAPEFALFGLFFGIIYLSFAYLNAYYGGGFFVYSFLHPKPKIAPIFAVGLASSLAVFYLGLWLVSEVRQTNIWLSGITMIVWVLLVIQFKPVMTEFANG
;
A
#
# COMPACT_ATOMS: atom_id res chain seq x y z
N MET A 1 2.70 21.53 15.91
CA MET A 1 3.94 21.53 15.10
C MET A 1 4.16 20.11 14.59
N PHE A 2 3.94 19.85 13.30
CA PHE A 2 4.17 18.53 12.71
C PHE A 2 5.68 18.28 12.65
N LYS A 3 6.18 17.30 13.42
CA LYS A 3 7.57 16.87 13.34
C LYS A 3 7.74 16.03 12.07
N VAL A 4 8.25 16.63 11.01
CA VAL A 4 8.78 15.90 9.85
C VAL A 4 10.21 15.50 10.22
N GLY A 5 10.36 14.34 10.86
CA GLY A 5 11.67 13.75 11.14
C GLY A 5 12.35 13.27 9.85
N ALA A 6 13.67 13.11 9.87
CA ALA A 6 14.37 12.41 8.80
C ALA A 6 13.81 10.98 8.72
N GLY A 7 13.42 10.54 7.52
CA GLY A 7 12.97 9.17 7.31
C GLY A 7 14.13 8.23 7.60
N ASN A 8 13.95 7.33 8.57
CA ASN A 8 14.89 6.26 8.85
C ASN A 8 14.35 5.02 8.16
N MET A 9 15.16 4.37 7.33
CA MET A 9 14.78 3.14 6.65
C MET A 9 15.65 2.01 7.18
N LEU A 10 15.03 1.02 7.80
CA LEU A 10 15.70 -0.24 8.10
C LEU A 10 15.76 -1.04 6.80
N VAL A 11 16.97 -1.42 6.39
CA VAL A 11 17.20 -2.20 5.18
C VAL A 11 18.08 -3.40 5.49
N VAL A 12 17.99 -4.42 4.65
CA VAL A 12 18.88 -5.58 4.68
C VAL A 12 19.89 -5.46 3.55
N ARG A 13 21.18 -5.38 3.88
CA ARG A 13 22.26 -5.36 2.87
C ARG A 13 22.34 -6.68 2.11
N LEU A 14 22.51 -6.61 0.79
CA LEU A 14 22.63 -7.77 -0.09
C LEU A 14 23.86 -8.63 0.24
N GLU A 15 25.00 -8.01 0.52
CA GLU A 15 26.28 -8.69 0.79
C GLU A 15 26.20 -9.50 2.09
N ASP A 16 25.92 -8.81 3.19
CA ASP A 16 26.13 -9.36 4.53
C ASP A 16 24.85 -9.92 5.15
N ASN A 17 23.68 -9.61 4.57
CA ASN A 17 22.36 -9.88 5.16
C ASN A 17 22.21 -9.32 6.58
N GLN A 18 22.87 -8.19 6.84
CA GLN A 18 22.79 -7.45 8.07
C GLN A 18 21.71 -6.37 7.95
N GLU A 19 20.90 -6.20 8.99
CA GLU A 19 19.97 -5.09 9.14
C GLU A 19 20.75 -3.81 9.43
N VAL A 20 20.49 -2.76 8.67
CA VAL A 20 21.14 -1.45 8.82
C VAL A 20 20.11 -0.37 8.73
N LEU A 21 20.24 0.62 9.61
CA LEU A 21 19.47 1.84 9.52
C LEU A 21 20.16 2.78 8.52
N LEU A 22 19.50 3.02 7.40
CA LEU A 22 19.91 4.01 6.42
C LEU A 22 19.05 5.26 6.53
N HIS A 23 19.65 6.39 6.19
CA HIS A 23 18.95 7.65 5.98
C HIS A 23 18.80 7.86 4.47
N PRO A 24 17.70 7.37 3.86
CA PRO A 24 17.50 7.47 2.41
C PRO A 24 17.52 8.93 1.94
N VAL A 25 18.36 9.22 0.96
CA VAL A 25 18.47 10.54 0.33
C VAL A 25 18.01 10.48 -1.13
N GLY A 26 17.26 11.50 -1.56
CA GLY A 26 16.79 11.60 -2.94
C GLY A 26 15.90 10.43 -3.36
N LEU A 27 16.28 9.72 -4.43
CA LEU A 27 15.51 8.65 -5.06
C LEU A 27 15.39 7.39 -4.19
N GLU A 28 16.28 7.19 -3.23
CA GLU A 28 16.24 6.03 -2.31
C GLU A 28 14.97 6.01 -1.45
N LYS A 29 14.31 7.16 -1.29
CA LYS A 29 13.02 7.27 -0.58
C LYS A 29 11.87 6.56 -1.31
N PHE A 30 11.98 6.38 -2.63
CA PHE A 30 10.93 5.76 -3.45
C PHE A 30 11.06 4.24 -3.56
N VAL A 31 11.97 3.63 -2.79
CA VAL A 31 12.22 2.18 -2.86
C VAL A 31 11.18 1.39 -2.04
N THR A 32 10.53 2.02 -1.06
CA THR A 32 9.55 1.34 -0.19
C THR A 32 8.24 1.06 -0.93
N PHE A 33 7.56 -0.01 -0.53
CA PHE A 33 6.23 -0.35 -1.05
C PHE A 33 5.18 0.73 -0.72
N SER A 34 5.28 1.34 0.46
CA SER A 34 4.43 2.46 0.87
C SER A 34 4.60 3.69 -0.05
N SER A 35 5.83 3.99 -0.48
CA SER A 35 6.09 5.05 -1.46
C SER A 35 5.47 4.73 -2.83
N TRP A 36 5.55 3.47 -3.28
CA TRP A 36 4.88 3.02 -4.51
C TRP A 36 3.35 3.14 -4.44
N THR A 37 2.77 2.82 -3.28
CA THR A 37 1.35 3.02 -3.01
C THR A 37 0.96 4.49 -3.17
N LEU A 38 1.75 5.40 -2.59
CA LEU A 38 1.51 6.84 -2.70
C LEU A 38 1.66 7.33 -4.15
N LEU A 39 2.69 6.88 -4.87
CA LEU A 39 2.90 7.22 -6.28
C LEU A 39 1.73 6.77 -7.15
N ALA A 40 1.22 5.56 -6.95
CA ALA A 40 0.06 5.06 -7.67
C ALA A 40 -1.19 5.91 -7.39
N ASN A 41 -1.40 6.33 -6.14
CA ASN A 41 -2.53 7.19 -5.78
C ASN A 41 -2.40 8.59 -6.38
N VAL A 42 -1.20 9.18 -6.34
CA VAL A 42 -0.94 10.48 -6.97
C VAL A 42 -1.17 10.39 -8.48
N LEU A 43 -0.68 9.34 -9.13
CA LEU A 43 -0.87 9.13 -10.56
C LEU A 43 -2.36 8.90 -10.89
N TYR A 44 -3.07 8.14 -10.08
CA TYR A 44 -4.51 7.96 -10.19
C TYR A 44 -5.26 9.30 -10.14
N PHE A 45 -5.04 10.11 -9.09
CA PHE A 45 -5.72 11.40 -8.94
C PHE A 45 -5.34 12.39 -10.04
N ALA A 46 -4.09 12.35 -10.52
CA ALA A 46 -3.65 13.16 -11.65
C ALA A 46 -4.38 12.78 -12.93
N VAL A 47 -4.49 11.48 -13.23
CA VAL A 47 -5.22 10.97 -14.40
C VAL A 47 -6.72 11.28 -14.29
N ALA A 48 -7.33 11.07 -13.12
CA ALA A 48 -8.74 11.38 -12.87
C ALA A 48 -9.02 12.89 -13.05
N SER A 49 -8.15 13.75 -12.54
CA SER A 49 -8.27 15.21 -12.70
C SER A 49 -8.13 15.62 -14.16
N LEU A 50 -7.17 15.03 -14.89
CA LEU A 50 -6.98 15.32 -16.32
C LEU A 50 -8.19 14.89 -17.14
N LEU A 51 -8.76 13.70 -16.87
CA LEU A 51 -10.00 13.24 -17.52
C LEU A 51 -11.17 14.18 -17.25
N GLN A 52 -11.34 14.61 -16.01
CA GLN A 52 -12.39 15.55 -15.63
C GLN A 52 -12.26 16.88 -16.39
N LEU A 53 -11.03 17.39 -16.57
CA LEU A 53 -10.76 18.59 -17.34
C LEU A 53 -11.02 18.40 -18.84
N MET A 54 -10.59 17.26 -19.40
CA MET A 54 -10.75 16.98 -20.84
C MET A 54 -12.21 16.80 -21.23
N ASN A 55 -13.01 16.19 -20.37
CA ASN A 55 -14.42 15.94 -20.66
C ASN A 55 -15.33 17.10 -20.25
N ASN A 56 -14.78 18.25 -19.80
CA ASN A 56 -15.55 19.38 -19.23
C ASN A 56 -16.55 18.95 -18.14
N GLY A 57 -16.23 17.86 -17.43
CA GLY A 57 -17.10 17.22 -16.45
C GLY A 57 -18.32 16.48 -16.99
N GLU A 58 -18.42 16.27 -18.30
CA GLU A 58 -19.35 15.32 -18.89
C GLU A 58 -18.78 13.90 -18.85
N SER A 59 -19.63 12.89 -18.74
CA SER A 59 -19.23 11.49 -18.82
C SER A 59 -19.01 11.10 -20.29
N GLY A 60 -17.89 11.54 -20.87
CA GLY A 60 -17.45 11.21 -22.23
C GLY A 60 -16.88 9.80 -22.36
N ASP A 61 -16.64 9.38 -23.62
CA ASP A 61 -16.15 8.05 -23.98
C ASP A 61 -14.86 7.66 -23.24
N ILE A 62 -14.81 6.42 -22.76
CA ILE A 62 -13.75 5.89 -21.89
C ILE A 62 -12.60 5.47 -22.80
N GLY A 63 -11.86 6.46 -23.30
CA GLY A 63 -10.63 6.22 -24.05
C GLY A 63 -9.55 5.54 -23.21
N LEU A 64 -8.35 5.39 -23.78
CA LEU A 64 -7.19 4.77 -23.12
C LEU A 64 -6.90 5.36 -21.73
N LEU A 65 -7.10 6.68 -21.57
CA LEU A 65 -6.88 7.38 -20.32
C LEU A 65 -7.88 6.94 -19.21
N GLY A 66 -9.14 6.67 -19.57
CA GLY A 66 -10.14 6.15 -18.63
C GLY A 66 -9.84 4.71 -18.19
N THR A 67 -9.39 3.86 -19.13
CA THR A 67 -8.90 2.51 -18.78
C THR A 67 -7.70 2.58 -17.84
N LEU A 68 -6.76 3.50 -18.09
CA LEU A 68 -5.62 3.73 -17.21
C LEU A 68 -6.06 4.20 -15.82
N GLN A 69 -7.06 5.10 -15.74
CA GLN A 69 -7.64 5.53 -14.46
C GLN A 69 -8.15 4.33 -13.64
N VAL A 70 -8.91 3.43 -14.27
CA VAL A 70 -9.45 2.24 -13.59
C VAL A 70 -8.32 1.33 -13.11
N ILE A 71 -7.32 1.06 -13.95
CA ILE A 71 -6.16 0.23 -13.58
C ILE A 71 -5.41 0.83 -12.39
N LEU A 72 -5.18 2.14 -12.41
CA LEU A 72 -4.49 2.84 -11.33
C LEU A 72 -5.32 2.87 -10.05
N PHE A 73 -6.64 3.03 -10.14
CA PHE A 73 -7.54 2.93 -8.99
C PHE A 73 -7.43 1.57 -8.33
N VAL A 74 -7.60 0.50 -9.13
CA VAL A 74 -7.53 -0.90 -8.67
C VAL A 74 -6.20 -1.18 -7.99
N ALA A 75 -5.10 -0.76 -8.60
CA ALA A 75 -3.77 -0.92 -8.02
C ALA A 75 -3.62 -0.13 -6.72
N GLY A 76 -3.98 1.16 -6.73
CA GLY A 76 -3.85 2.07 -5.60
C GLY A 76 -4.63 1.59 -4.38
N ILE A 77 -5.90 1.23 -4.55
CA ILE A 77 -6.76 0.80 -3.43
C ILE A 77 -6.29 -0.53 -2.83
N SER A 78 -5.88 -1.48 -3.68
CA SER A 78 -5.37 -2.77 -3.24
C SER A 78 -4.06 -2.63 -2.48
N MET A 79 -3.14 -1.80 -2.98
CA MET A 79 -1.88 -1.50 -2.31
C MET A 79 -2.08 -0.74 -1.00
N ALA A 80 -3.02 0.20 -0.95
CA ALA A 80 -3.31 0.96 0.26
C ALA A 80 -3.88 0.08 1.38
N PHE A 81 -4.85 -0.79 1.07
CA PHE A 81 -5.41 -1.72 2.05
C PHE A 81 -4.40 -2.76 2.52
N LEU A 82 -3.59 -3.29 1.59
CA LEU A 82 -2.50 -4.21 1.95
C LEU A 82 -1.49 -3.52 2.86
N THR A 83 -1.06 -2.31 2.53
CA THR A 83 -0.09 -1.54 3.32
C THR A 83 -0.62 -1.27 4.74
N ALA A 84 -1.85 -0.78 4.87
CA ALA A 84 -2.49 -0.57 6.17
C ALA A 84 -2.52 -1.86 7.01
N THR A 85 -2.93 -2.97 6.38
CA THR A 85 -3.01 -4.28 7.03
C THR A 85 -1.64 -4.77 7.50
N VAL A 86 -0.62 -4.73 6.63
CA VAL A 86 0.73 -5.20 6.94
C VAL A 86 1.35 -4.36 8.06
N VAL A 87 1.18 -3.04 8.02
CA VAL A 87 1.69 -2.16 9.08
C VAL A 87 1.05 -2.49 10.43
N ARG A 88 -0.28 -2.64 10.47
CA ARG A 88 -1.03 -2.90 11.70
C ARG A 88 -0.78 -4.30 12.28
N PHE A 89 -0.81 -5.33 11.45
CA PHE A 89 -0.83 -6.72 11.93
C PHE A 89 0.52 -7.44 11.87
N ILE A 90 1.49 -6.91 11.11
CA ILE A 90 2.80 -7.55 10.94
C ILE A 90 3.91 -6.66 11.48
N ILE A 91 4.05 -5.43 10.97
CA ILE A 91 5.19 -4.56 11.30
C ILE A 91 5.10 -4.10 12.76
N LEU A 92 3.97 -3.50 13.17
CA LEU A 92 3.85 -2.95 14.52
C LEU A 92 3.98 -4.03 15.61
N PRO A 93 3.32 -5.20 15.54
CA PRO A 93 3.51 -6.25 16.54
C PRO A 93 4.95 -6.78 16.58
N ASN A 94 5.65 -6.81 15.44
CA ASN A 94 7.03 -7.24 15.38
C ASN A 94 7.99 -6.23 16.06
N GLU A 95 7.79 -4.94 15.83
CA GLU A 95 8.58 -3.89 16.50
C GLU A 95 8.36 -3.87 18.02
N VAL A 96 7.11 -4.11 18.47
CA VAL A 96 6.78 -4.25 19.89
C VAL A 96 7.45 -5.49 20.50
N ARG A 97 7.43 -6.63 19.78
CA ARG A 97 8.07 -7.88 20.24
C ARG A 97 9.57 -7.76 20.41
N ILE A 98 10.23 -6.95 19.58
CA ILE A 98 11.69 -6.74 19.61
C ILE A 98 12.04 -5.55 20.54
N ALA A 99 11.06 -4.97 21.25
CA ALA A 99 11.21 -3.83 22.15
C ALA A 99 11.92 -2.62 21.50
N ARG A 100 11.67 -2.40 20.20
CA ARG A 100 12.21 -1.28 19.43
C ARG A 100 11.28 -0.06 19.51
N GLU A 101 11.86 1.12 19.32
CA GLU A 101 11.11 2.37 19.29
C GLU A 101 10.25 2.46 18.01
N HIS A 102 8.95 2.26 18.16
CA HIS A 102 7.96 2.27 17.07
C HIS A 102 7.19 3.60 16.96
N SER A 103 7.61 4.62 17.71
CA SER A 103 7.01 5.97 17.69
C SER A 103 7.02 6.58 16.29
N HIS A 104 8.04 6.25 15.49
CA HIS A 104 8.24 6.77 14.14
C HIS A 104 7.13 6.33 13.16
N LEU A 105 6.52 5.15 13.35
CA LEU A 105 5.39 4.66 12.52
C LEU A 105 4.13 5.53 12.68
N PHE A 106 4.07 6.35 13.73
CA PHE A 106 2.98 7.29 14.01
C PHE A 106 3.31 8.72 13.62
N LEU A 107 4.46 8.96 12.96
CA LEU A 107 4.76 10.25 12.35
C LEU A 107 3.75 10.56 11.24
N PHE A 108 3.47 11.83 11.05
CA PHE A 108 2.42 12.26 10.12
C PHE A 108 2.62 11.73 8.69
N HIS A 109 3.84 11.76 8.16
CA HIS A 109 4.12 11.25 6.82
C HIS A 109 3.90 9.73 6.69
N GLU A 110 4.31 8.95 7.70
CA GLU A 110 4.03 7.52 7.76
C GLU A 110 2.53 7.25 7.84
N GLN A 111 1.79 8.04 8.62
CA GLN A 111 0.34 7.92 8.71
C GLN A 111 -0.36 8.25 7.39
N ILE A 112 0.14 9.23 6.64
CA ILE A 112 -0.35 9.52 5.28
C ILE A 112 -0.21 8.29 4.38
N MET A 113 0.96 7.66 4.41
CA MET A 113 1.26 6.49 3.58
C MET A 113 0.52 5.22 4.03
N HIS A 114 0.40 4.99 5.33
CA HIS A 114 -0.12 3.74 5.88
C HIS A 114 -1.64 3.73 6.06
N ASN A 115 -2.24 4.88 6.40
CA ASN A 115 -3.66 4.93 6.79
C ASN A 115 -4.48 5.83 5.87
N PHE A 116 -4.05 7.08 5.63
CA PHE A 116 -4.87 8.03 4.88
C PHE A 116 -5.08 7.62 3.42
N ALA A 117 -4.08 7.00 2.78
CA ALA A 117 -4.24 6.42 1.45
C ALA A 117 -5.43 5.45 1.37
N ALA A 118 -5.58 4.55 2.34
CA ALA A 118 -6.68 3.60 2.39
C ALA A 118 -8.02 4.29 2.66
N ILE A 119 -8.04 5.28 3.57
CA ILE A 119 -9.25 6.05 3.90
C ILE A 119 -9.75 6.83 2.68
N PHE A 120 -8.88 7.55 1.98
CA PHE A 120 -9.29 8.38 0.84
C PHE A 120 -9.87 7.52 -0.30
N LEU A 121 -9.21 6.42 -0.65
CA LEU A 121 -9.69 5.54 -1.71
C LEU A 121 -10.95 4.77 -1.29
N ALA A 122 -11.11 4.44 -0.02
CA ALA A 122 -12.35 3.85 0.49
C ALA A 122 -13.52 4.84 0.41
N VAL A 123 -13.30 6.11 0.79
CA VAL A 123 -14.30 7.17 0.63
C VAL A 123 -14.68 7.34 -0.84
N GLU A 124 -13.69 7.36 -1.72
CA GLU A 124 -13.92 7.46 -3.16
C GLU A 124 -14.70 6.25 -3.70
N MET A 125 -14.39 5.04 -3.25
CA MET A 125 -15.15 3.85 -3.62
C MET A 125 -16.61 3.94 -3.19
N ILE A 126 -16.90 4.50 -2.01
CA ILE A 126 -18.27 4.74 -1.52
C ILE A 126 -18.97 5.82 -2.37
N LEU A 127 -18.30 6.92 -2.67
CA LEU A 127 -18.93 8.06 -3.37
C LEU A 127 -19.08 7.83 -4.87
N VAL A 128 -18.00 7.42 -5.54
CA VAL A 128 -17.89 7.34 -7.00
C VAL A 128 -18.43 6.03 -7.55
N SER A 129 -18.38 4.95 -6.78
CA SER A 129 -18.83 3.61 -7.23
C SER A 129 -18.15 3.15 -8.54
N PRO A 130 -16.82 3.03 -8.57
CA PRO A 130 -16.12 2.62 -9.79
C PRO A 130 -16.64 1.25 -10.27
N ASN A 131 -16.74 1.09 -11.59
CA ASN A 131 -17.14 -0.18 -12.20
C ASN A 131 -15.97 -1.17 -12.08
N LEU A 132 -16.04 -2.06 -11.10
CA LEU A 132 -15.03 -3.06 -10.81
C LEU A 132 -15.46 -4.41 -11.37
N ALA A 133 -14.53 -5.09 -12.03
CA ALA A 133 -14.73 -6.44 -12.56
C ALA A 133 -13.70 -7.40 -11.94
N PRO A 134 -14.05 -8.67 -11.69
CA PRO A 134 -13.15 -9.61 -11.00
C PRO A 134 -11.84 -9.85 -11.77
N GLU A 135 -11.85 -9.69 -13.10
CA GLU A 135 -10.69 -9.84 -13.98
C GLU A 135 -9.58 -8.85 -13.65
N PHE A 136 -9.90 -7.69 -13.07
CA PHE A 136 -8.88 -6.71 -12.69
C PHE A 136 -7.98 -7.19 -11.53
N ALA A 137 -8.29 -8.32 -10.88
CA ALA A 137 -7.38 -8.97 -9.94
C ALA A 137 -6.02 -9.29 -10.56
N LEU A 138 -5.99 -9.54 -11.87
CA LEU A 138 -4.77 -9.75 -12.64
C LEU A 138 -3.83 -8.53 -12.60
N PHE A 139 -4.39 -7.31 -12.58
CA PHE A 139 -3.58 -6.10 -12.43
C PHE A 139 -2.90 -6.04 -11.07
N GLY A 140 -3.56 -6.51 -9.99
CA GLY A 140 -2.93 -6.66 -8.67
C GLY A 140 -1.68 -7.56 -8.72
N LEU A 141 -1.76 -8.69 -9.44
CA LEU A 141 -0.61 -9.58 -9.67
C LEU A 141 0.49 -8.87 -10.46
N PHE A 142 0.16 -8.19 -11.55
CA PHE A 142 1.13 -7.47 -12.37
C PHE A 142 1.86 -6.38 -11.57
N PHE A 143 1.13 -5.58 -10.78
CA PHE A 143 1.75 -4.56 -9.93
C PHE A 143 2.68 -5.16 -8.87
N GLY A 144 2.29 -6.29 -8.26
CA GLY A 144 3.17 -7.03 -7.36
C GLY A 144 4.46 -7.46 -8.04
N ILE A 145 4.37 -8.06 -9.24
CA ILE A 145 5.53 -8.49 -10.03
C ILE A 145 6.41 -7.30 -10.44
N ILE A 146 5.81 -6.18 -10.86
CA ILE A 146 6.55 -4.96 -11.23
C ILE A 146 7.33 -4.43 -10.03
N TYR A 147 6.69 -4.32 -8.86
CA TYR A 147 7.36 -3.85 -7.65
C TYR A 147 8.52 -4.77 -7.26
N LEU A 148 8.31 -6.09 -7.30
CA LEU A 148 9.35 -7.07 -6.99
C LEU A 148 10.52 -6.95 -7.96
N SER A 149 10.24 -6.88 -9.26
CA SER A 149 11.26 -6.71 -10.29
C SER A 149 12.07 -5.45 -10.03
N PHE A 150 11.41 -4.34 -9.72
CA PHE A 150 12.06 -3.10 -9.34
C PHE A 150 12.92 -3.25 -8.08
N ALA A 151 12.43 -3.89 -7.03
CA ALA A 151 13.16 -4.09 -5.78
C ALA A 151 14.44 -4.91 -5.99
N TYR A 152 14.37 -5.99 -6.80
CA TYR A 152 15.55 -6.78 -7.16
C TYR A 152 16.52 -5.99 -8.04
N LEU A 153 16.04 -5.27 -9.05
CA LEU A 153 16.91 -4.43 -9.90
C LEU A 153 17.62 -3.36 -9.07
N ASN A 154 16.91 -2.70 -8.15
CA ASN A 154 17.50 -1.71 -7.26
C ASN A 154 18.54 -2.34 -6.32
N ALA A 155 18.30 -3.54 -5.81
CA ALA A 155 19.24 -4.24 -4.94
C ALA A 155 20.53 -4.66 -5.67
N TYR A 156 20.44 -5.13 -6.92
CA TYR A 156 21.62 -5.59 -7.67
C TYR A 156 22.41 -4.49 -8.39
N TYR A 157 21.74 -3.45 -8.87
CA TYR A 157 22.35 -2.43 -9.74
C TYR A 157 22.35 -1.01 -9.16
N GLY A 158 21.60 -0.76 -8.08
CA GLY A 158 21.44 0.57 -7.50
C GLY A 158 22.00 0.67 -6.08
N GLY A 159 21.14 0.41 -5.10
CA GLY A 159 21.42 0.66 -3.67
C GLY A 159 22.08 -0.47 -2.90
N GLY A 160 22.15 -1.70 -3.43
CA GLY A 160 22.80 -2.81 -2.70
C GLY A 160 22.01 -3.33 -1.48
N PHE A 161 20.73 -2.97 -1.34
CA PHE A 161 19.91 -3.33 -0.19
C PHE A 161 18.46 -3.66 -0.56
N PHE A 162 17.80 -4.43 0.30
CA PHE A 162 16.36 -4.64 0.28
C PHE A 162 15.71 -3.90 1.45
N VAL A 163 14.60 -3.20 1.18
CA VAL A 163 13.81 -2.54 2.24
C VAL A 163 13.17 -3.56 3.18
N TYR A 164 12.76 -4.69 2.63
CA TYR A 164 12.09 -5.73 3.39
C TYR A 164 12.93 -6.99 3.43
N SER A 165 13.10 -7.55 4.63
CA SER A 165 13.88 -8.77 4.86
C SER A 165 13.36 -9.98 4.08
N PHE A 166 12.05 -10.05 3.83
CA PHE A 166 11.43 -11.13 3.06
C PHE A 166 11.78 -11.11 1.56
N LEU A 167 12.30 -9.99 1.03
CA LEU A 167 12.75 -9.89 -0.37
C LEU A 167 14.18 -10.40 -0.57
N HIS A 168 14.93 -10.59 0.51
CA HIS A 168 16.33 -11.00 0.42
C HIS A 168 16.44 -12.42 -0.20
N PRO A 169 17.38 -12.68 -1.13
CA PRO A 169 17.49 -13.95 -1.86
C PRO A 169 18.12 -15.11 -1.06
N LYS A 170 18.83 -14.84 0.04
CA LYS A 170 19.44 -15.90 0.90
C LYS A 170 18.44 -16.95 1.40
N PRO A 171 17.23 -16.61 1.90
CA PRO A 171 16.22 -17.62 2.16
C PRO A 171 15.73 -18.24 0.84
N LYS A 172 15.81 -19.57 0.70
CA LYS A 172 15.29 -20.34 -0.46
C LYS A 172 13.79 -20.12 -0.75
N ILE A 173 13.07 -19.48 0.17
CA ILE A 173 11.65 -19.14 0.10
C ILE A 173 11.39 -17.74 -0.50
N ALA A 174 12.40 -17.01 -0.97
CA ALA A 174 12.21 -15.69 -1.60
C ALA A 174 11.15 -15.68 -2.74
N PRO A 175 11.09 -16.68 -3.63
CA PRO A 175 10.03 -16.77 -4.64
C PRO A 175 8.62 -16.91 -4.04
N ILE A 176 8.51 -17.55 -2.87
CA ILE A 176 7.23 -17.71 -2.16
C ILE A 176 6.75 -16.36 -1.62
N PHE A 177 7.65 -15.53 -1.09
CA PHE A 177 7.30 -14.19 -0.64
C PHE A 177 6.91 -13.25 -1.79
N ALA A 178 7.61 -13.37 -2.93
CA ALA A 178 7.26 -12.68 -4.15
C ALA A 178 5.83 -13.03 -4.62
N VAL A 179 5.51 -14.32 -4.73
CA VAL A 179 4.16 -14.78 -5.05
C VAL A 179 3.17 -14.33 -3.97
N GLY A 180 3.54 -14.45 -2.69
CA GLY A 180 2.71 -14.04 -1.57
C GLY A 180 2.29 -12.57 -1.63
N LEU A 181 3.22 -11.66 -1.95
CA LEU A 181 2.91 -10.23 -2.08
C LEU A 181 1.95 -9.97 -3.26
N ALA A 182 2.27 -10.51 -4.44
CA ALA A 182 1.45 -10.31 -5.64
C ALA A 182 0.05 -10.93 -5.48
N SER A 183 -0.03 -12.14 -4.92
CA SER A 183 -1.30 -12.80 -4.62
C SER A 183 -2.09 -12.06 -3.56
N SER A 184 -1.43 -11.48 -2.55
CA SER A 184 -2.12 -10.68 -1.53
C SER A 184 -2.80 -9.47 -2.16
N LEU A 185 -2.14 -8.77 -3.09
CA LEU A 185 -2.77 -7.66 -3.82
C LEU A 185 -4.03 -8.09 -4.57
N ALA A 186 -3.98 -9.23 -5.26
CA ALA A 186 -5.15 -9.77 -5.94
C ALA A 186 -6.28 -10.15 -4.96
N VAL A 187 -5.95 -10.74 -3.81
CA VAL A 187 -6.95 -11.08 -2.77
C VAL A 187 -7.60 -9.84 -2.17
N PHE A 188 -6.80 -8.81 -1.85
CA PHE A 188 -7.33 -7.53 -1.36
C PHE A 188 -8.25 -6.90 -2.40
N TYR A 189 -7.84 -6.90 -3.67
CA TYR A 189 -8.70 -6.43 -4.75
C TYR A 189 -10.02 -7.20 -4.83
N LEU A 190 -9.97 -8.54 -4.82
CA LEU A 190 -11.18 -9.37 -4.90
C LEU A 190 -12.12 -9.11 -3.73
N GLY A 191 -11.60 -8.89 -2.53
CA GLY A 191 -12.41 -8.49 -1.38
C GLY A 191 -13.09 -7.14 -1.61
N LEU A 192 -12.38 -6.15 -2.17
CA LEU A 192 -12.96 -4.84 -2.51
C LEU A 192 -14.01 -4.96 -3.63
N TRP A 193 -13.76 -5.77 -4.65
CA TRP A 193 -14.73 -6.09 -5.69
C TRP A 193 -16.00 -6.71 -5.09
N LEU A 194 -15.89 -7.67 -4.16
CA LEU A 194 -17.05 -8.22 -3.45
C LEU A 194 -17.84 -7.15 -2.70
N VAL A 195 -17.17 -6.19 -2.05
CA VAL A 195 -17.87 -5.05 -1.41
C VAL A 195 -18.61 -4.19 -2.44
N SER A 196 -18.04 -4.04 -3.65
CA SER A 196 -18.70 -3.37 -4.77
C SER A 196 -19.92 -4.15 -5.29
N GLU A 197 -19.85 -5.48 -5.36
CA GLU A 197 -20.99 -6.33 -5.73
C GLU A 197 -22.12 -6.25 -4.70
N VAL A 198 -21.80 -6.29 -3.41
CA VAL A 198 -22.79 -6.11 -2.32
C VAL A 198 -23.52 -4.78 -2.48
N ARG A 199 -22.85 -3.73 -2.96
CA ARG A 199 -23.47 -2.42 -3.20
C ARG A 199 -24.64 -2.49 -4.17
N GLN A 200 -24.55 -3.33 -5.20
CA GLN A 200 -25.62 -3.50 -6.20
C GLN A 200 -26.91 -4.01 -5.55
N THR A 201 -26.79 -4.76 -4.44
CA THR A 201 -27.94 -5.25 -3.66
C THR A 201 -28.34 -4.30 -2.54
N ASN A 202 -27.36 -3.73 -1.82
CA ASN A 202 -27.61 -2.83 -0.69
C ASN A 202 -26.43 -1.86 -0.47
N ILE A 203 -26.66 -0.59 -0.82
CA ILE A 203 -25.68 0.48 -0.69
C ILE A 203 -25.23 0.71 0.77
N TRP A 204 -26.15 0.59 1.73
CA TRP A 204 -25.85 0.78 3.15
C TRP A 204 -24.97 -0.33 3.69
N LEU A 205 -25.27 -1.58 3.32
CA LEU A 205 -24.48 -2.73 3.73
C LEU A 205 -23.06 -2.64 3.18
N SER A 206 -22.90 -2.27 1.91
CA SER A 206 -21.60 -2.06 1.28
C SER A 206 -20.81 -0.94 1.98
N GLY A 207 -21.44 0.22 2.23
CA GLY A 207 -20.83 1.34 2.93
C GLY A 207 -20.38 0.98 4.36
N ILE A 208 -21.24 0.31 5.13
CA ILE A 208 -20.89 -0.16 6.49
C ILE A 208 -19.73 -1.15 6.43
N THR A 209 -19.76 -2.11 5.50
CA THR A 209 -18.70 -3.11 5.34
C THR A 209 -17.37 -2.43 5.03
N MET A 210 -17.36 -1.45 4.12
CA MET A 210 -16.17 -0.67 3.79
C MET A 210 -15.64 0.13 4.99
N ILE A 211 -16.51 0.82 5.73
CA ILE A 211 -16.13 1.57 6.93
C ILE A 211 -15.53 0.64 7.98
N VAL A 212 -16.17 -0.49 8.25
CA VAL A 212 -15.68 -1.48 9.22
C VAL A 212 -14.32 -2.02 8.78
N TRP A 213 -14.14 -2.36 7.50
CA TRP A 213 -12.87 -2.86 7.00
C TRP A 213 -11.76 -1.81 7.16
N VAL A 214 -12.02 -0.54 6.80
CA VAL A 214 -11.06 0.56 7.02
C VAL A 214 -10.70 0.67 8.50
N LEU A 215 -11.68 0.66 9.41
CA LEU A 215 -11.43 0.72 10.86
C LEU A 215 -10.63 -0.50 11.38
N LEU A 216 -10.74 -1.66 10.74
CA LEU A 216 -9.99 -2.87 11.07
C LEU A 216 -8.55 -2.87 10.55
N VAL A 217 -8.20 -2.04 9.56
CA VAL A 217 -6.84 -2.00 9.01
C VAL A 217 -6.06 -0.77 9.45
N ILE A 218 -6.71 0.37 9.68
CA ILE A 218 -6.01 1.60 10.07
C ILE A 218 -5.59 1.56 11.55
N GLN A 219 -4.50 2.27 11.86
CA GLN A 219 -4.07 2.46 13.25
C GLN A 219 -3.34 3.78 13.47
N PHE A 220 -3.96 4.68 14.25
CA PHE A 220 -3.44 6.03 14.52
C PHE A 220 -2.68 6.19 15.84
N LYS A 221 -2.75 5.19 16.74
CA LYS A 221 -2.10 5.25 18.05
C LYS A 221 -1.31 3.98 18.30
N PRO A 222 -0.15 4.07 18.98
CA PRO A 222 0.58 2.89 19.42
C PRO A 222 -0.31 2.07 20.35
N VAL A 223 -0.23 0.74 20.23
CA VAL A 223 -0.74 -0.13 21.29
C VAL A 223 0.19 0.09 22.47
N MET A 224 -0.33 0.72 23.53
CA MET A 224 0.36 0.75 24.81
C MET A 224 0.40 -0.69 25.30
N THR A 225 1.49 -1.40 25.04
CA THR A 225 1.84 -2.53 25.88
C THR A 225 2.12 -1.95 27.26
N GLU A 226 1.15 -2.06 28.17
CA GLU A 226 1.47 -2.14 29.58
C GLU A 226 2.54 -3.22 29.70
N PHE A 227 3.79 -2.82 29.84
CA PHE A 227 4.74 -3.67 30.53
C PHE A 227 4.14 -3.83 31.92
N ALA A 228 3.50 -4.98 32.13
CA ALA A 228 3.15 -5.46 33.45
C ALA A 228 4.45 -5.48 34.25
N ASN A 229 4.68 -4.41 34.99
CA ASN A 229 5.50 -4.43 36.19
C ASN A 229 4.75 -5.33 37.18
N GLY A 230 5.15 -6.59 37.23
CA GLY A 230 4.72 -7.60 38.19
C GLY A 230 5.79 -8.65 38.31
#